data_AF-A0A933GAA0-F1
#
_entry.id   AF-A0A933GAA0-F1
#
_cell.length_a   1.000
_cell.length_b   1.000
_cell.length_c   1.000
_cell.angle_alpha   90.00
_cell.angle_beta   90.00
_cell.angle_gamma   90.00
#
_symmetry.space_group_name_H-M   'P 1'
#
loop_
_entity.id
_entity.type
_entity.pdbx_description
1 polymer ?
#
loop_
_entity_poly.entity_id
_entity_poly.type
_entity_poly.pdbx_seq_one_letter_code
_entity_poly.pdbx_strand_id
1 'polypeptide(L)' 'MTEVRATNITWHEGHVSREDRQKLLQQKGATIWFTGLSGSGKSTIAFTVEHALVERGHLAYV' A
#
# COMPACT_ATOMS: atom_id res chain seq x y z
N MET A 1 15.23 -4.93 -24.13
CA MET A 1 15.09 -3.55 -23.59
C MET A 1 13.67 -3.11 -23.89
N THR A 2 12.90 -2.73 -22.88
CA THR A 2 11.49 -2.33 -23.03
C THR A 2 11.42 -0.97 -23.70
N GLU A 3 10.67 -0.86 -24.80
CA GLU A 3 10.49 0.39 -25.53
C GLU A 3 9.60 1.35 -24.72
N VAL A 4 10.12 2.54 -24.42
CA VAL A 4 9.36 3.58 -23.72
C VAL A 4 8.44 4.26 -24.74
N ARG A 5 7.16 3.88 -24.73
CA ARG A 5 6.14 4.39 -25.67
C ARG A 5 5.64 5.81 -25.35
N ALA A 6 5.77 6.25 -24.10
CA ALA A 6 5.32 7.57 -23.68
C ALA A 6 6.48 8.58 -23.72
N THR A 7 6.52 9.42 -24.76
CA THR A 7 7.61 10.38 -24.99
C THR A 7 7.30 11.80 -24.50
N ASN A 8 6.04 12.13 -24.23
CA ASN A 8 5.60 13.46 -23.80
C ASN A 8 4.80 13.40 -22.49
N ILE A 9 5.32 12.66 -21.51
CA ILE A 9 4.76 12.57 -20.15
C ILE A 9 5.88 12.91 -19.18
N THR A 10 5.66 13.91 -18.33
CA THR A 10 6.54 14.27 -17.24
C THR A 10 5.89 13.93 -15.91
N TRP A 11 6.69 13.41 -14.98
CA TRP A 11 6.24 13.20 -13.62
C TRP A 11 6.04 14.55 -12.92
N HIS A 12 4.90 14.71 -12.27
CA HIS A 12 4.63 15.84 -11.37
C HIS A 12 4.82 15.36 -9.93
N GLU A 13 5.88 15.83 -9.29
CA GLU A 13 6.14 15.54 -7.89
C GLU A 13 5.14 16.28 -7.00
N GLY A 14 4.62 15.57 -5.99
CA GLY A 14 3.81 16.21 -4.95
C GLY A 14 4.70 16.99 -3.97
N HIS A 15 4.11 17.94 -3.23
CA HIS A 15 4.82 18.71 -2.20
C HIS A 15 5.26 17.90 -0.97
N VAL A 16 4.84 16.63 -0.87
CA VAL A 16 5.14 15.75 0.26
C VAL A 16 5.78 14.48 -0.27
N SER A 17 7.02 14.20 0.12
CA SER A 17 7.71 13.00 -0.32
C SER A 17 7.17 11.73 0.36
N ARG A 18 7.59 10.56 -0.12
CA ARG A 18 7.30 9.30 0.54
C ARG A 18 7.97 9.24 1.91
N GLU A 19 9.22 9.71 2.00
CA GLU A 19 10.03 9.75 3.21
C GLU A 19 9.41 10.66 4.27
N ASP A 20 8.89 11.83 3.87
CA ASP A 20 8.22 12.77 4.79
C ASP A 20 6.97 12.14 5.40
N ARG A 21 6.15 11.46 4.59
CA ARG A 21 5.00 10.70 5.07
C ARG A 21 5.39 9.58 6.03
N GLN A 22 6.46 8.85 5.73
CA GLN A 22 6.92 7.76 6.60
C GLN A 22 7.44 8.28 7.94
N LYS A 23 8.16 9.41 7.94
CA LYS A 23 8.62 10.09 9.15
C LYS A 23 7.44 10.62 9.97
N LEU A 24 6.45 11.25 9.32
CA LEU A 24 5.26 11.78 9.99
C LEU A 24 4.46 10.67 10.70
N LEU A 25 4.27 9.54 10.02
CA LEU A 25 3.47 8.41 10.53
C LEU A 25 4.26 7.43 11.38
N GLN A 26 5.59 7.56 11.46
CA GLN A 26 6.48 6.54 12.06
C GLN A 26 6.22 5.13 11.49
N GLN A 27 5.85 5.04 10.20
CA GLN A 27 5.42 3.81 9.55
C GLN A 27 5.82 3.80 8.08
N LYS A 28 6.16 2.62 7.53
CA LYS A 28 6.35 2.41 6.09
C LYS A 28 5.06 1.90 5.44
N GLY A 29 4.66 2.52 4.34
CA GLY A 29 3.55 2.03 3.51
C GLY A 29 3.94 0.80 2.71
N ALA A 30 3.03 -0.17 2.63
CA ALA A 30 3.16 -1.40 1.85
C ALA A 30 1.78 -1.88 1.36
N THR A 31 1.75 -2.70 0.31
CA THR A 31 0.55 -3.39 -0.17
C THR A 31 0.71 -4.88 0.07
N ILE A 32 -0.24 -5.49 0.78
CA ILE A 32 -0.31 -6.94 0.98
C ILE A 32 -1.38 -7.48 0.04
N TRP A 33 -0.98 -8.18 -1.02
CA TRP A 33 -1.89 -8.68 -2.03
C TRP A 33 -2.32 -10.12 -1.75
N PHE A 34 -3.49 -10.28 -1.13
CA PHE A 34 -4.08 -11.61 -0.93
C PHE A 34 -4.73 -12.13 -2.22
N THR A 35 -4.25 -13.26 -2.72
CA THR A 35 -4.80 -13.95 -3.91
C THR A 35 -5.09 -15.41 -3.60
N GLY A 36 -6.05 -16.00 -4.29
CA GLY A 36 -6.55 -17.36 -4.03
C GLY A 36 -7.99 -17.58 -4.48
N LEU A 37 -8.41 -18.84 -4.51
CA LEU A 37 -9.75 -19.27 -4.94
C LEU A 37 -10.88 -18.65 -4.10
N SER A 38 -12.10 -18.61 -4.65
CA SER A 38 -13.28 -18.23 -3.85
C SER A 38 -13.41 -19.14 -2.62
N GLY A 39 -13.74 -18.57 -1.46
CA GLY A 39 -13.83 -19.31 -0.20
C GLY A 39 -12.49 -19.64 0.49
N SER A 40 -11.34 -19.31 -0.10
CA SER A 40 -10.02 -19.59 0.51
C SER A 40 -9.66 -18.70 1.72
N GLY A 41 -10.59 -17.89 2.23
CA GLY A 41 -10.38 -17.05 3.41
C GLY A 41 -9.68 -15.70 3.20
N LYS A 42 -9.48 -15.24 1.96
CA LYS A 42 -8.78 -13.96 1.66
C LYS A 42 -9.34 -12.77 2.46
N SER A 43 -10.66 -12.55 2.39
CA SER A 43 -11.30 -11.43 3.10
C SER A 43 -11.22 -11.60 4.61
N THR A 44 -11.44 -12.81 5.13
CA THR A 44 -11.30 -13.11 6.56
C THR A 44 -9.92 -12.73 7.09
N ILE A 45 -8.85 -13.12 6.38
CA ILE A 45 -7.48 -12.77 6.76
C ILE A 45 -7.22 -11.27 6.60
N ALA A 46 -7.64 -10.66 5.48
CA ALA A 46 -7.42 -9.24 5.22
C ALA A 46 -8.00 -8.35 6.33
N PHE A 47 -9.27 -8.53 6.70
CA PHE A 47 -9.91 -7.76 7.77
C PHE A 47 -9.32 -8.06 9.15
N THR A 48 -8.88 -9.30 9.42
CA THR A 48 -8.20 -9.64 10.68
C THR A 48 -6.84 -8.94 10.78
N VAL A 49 -6.09 -8.87 9.68
CA VAL A 49 -4.80 -8.17 9.62
C VAL A 49 -4.99 -6.66 9.80
N GLU A 50 -5.99 -6.07 9.16
CA GLU A 50 -6.35 -4.66 9.36
C GLU A 50 -6.65 -4.35 10.83
N HIS A 51 -7.57 -5.11 11.44
CA HIS A 51 -7.93 -4.96 12.85
C HIS A 51 -6.68 -5.02 13.74
N ALA A 52 -5.83 -6.04 13.54
CA ALA A 52 -4.64 -6.24 14.34
C ALA A 52 -3.54 -5.19 14.11
N LEU A 53 -3.50 -4.51 12.95
CA LEU A 53 -2.59 -3.40 12.70
C LEU A 53 -3.10 -2.12 13.38
N VAL A 54 -4.40 -1.83 13.26
CA VAL A 54 -5.03 -0.65 13.87
C VAL A 54 -4.94 -0.74 15.40
N GLU A 55 -5.19 -1.90 16.01
CA GLU A 55 -5.00 -2.12 17.44
C GLU A 55 -3.56 -1.85 17.92
N ARG A 56 -2.57 -2.03 17.04
CA ARG A 56 -1.15 -1.75 17.32
C ARG A 56 -0.74 -0.32 16.98
N GLY A 57 -1.69 0.54 16.59
CA GLY A 57 -1.43 1.94 16.23
C GLY A 57 -0.86 2.14 14.82
N HIS A 58 -0.96 1.12 13.95
CA HIS A 58 -0.55 1.23 12.55
C HIS A 58 -1.75 1.51 11.65
N LEU A 59 -1.61 2.49 10.76
CA LEU A 59 -2.63 2.78 9.76
C LEU A 59 -2.67 1.65 8.73
N ALA A 60 -3.85 1.07 8.55
CA ALA A 60 -4.13 0.01 7.59
C ALA A 60 -5.52 0.20 6.98
N TYR A 61 -5.73 -0.39 5.80
CA TYR A 61 -7.01 -0.37 5.09
C TYR A 61 -7.13 -1.60 4.20
N VAL A 62 -8.36 -2.15 4.07
CA VAL A 62 -8.72 -3.30 3.21
C VAL A 62 -9.64 -2.89 2.07
#